data_AF-A0A392S665-F1
#
_entry.id   AF-A0A392S665-F1
#
_cell.length_a   1.000
_cell.length_b   1.000
_cell.length_c   1.000
_cell.angle_alpha   90.00
_cell.angle_beta   90.00
_cell.angle_gamma   90.00
#
_symmetry.space_group_name_H-M   'P 1'
#
loop_
_entity.id
_entity.type
_entity.pdbx_description
1 polymer ?
#
loop_
_entity_poly.entity_id
_entity_poly.type
_entity_poly.pdbx_seq_one_letter_code
_entity_poly.pdbx_strand_id
1 'polypeptide(L)'
;MKKMCMSELLGGRTLDQLRPLRQQETLRFLRLLQKKGEAREVVDVGDELLTLTNNIITRMIMRKTCSENDSDVEDIRKMVKDTAELAG
;
A
#
# COMPACT_ATOMS: atom_id res chain seq x y z
N MET A 1 0.58 -22.23 1.20
CA MET A 1 0.32 -20.88 1.76
C MET A 1 1.45 -20.41 2.68
N LYS A 2 1.54 -20.83 3.96
CA LYS A 2 2.52 -20.29 4.94
C LYS A 2 3.97 -20.16 4.42
N LYS A 3 4.53 -21.24 3.84
CA LYS A 3 5.91 -21.23 3.32
C LYS A 3 6.12 -20.19 2.23
N MET A 4 5.24 -20.16 1.22
CA MET A 4 5.31 -19.20 0.11
C MET A 4 5.12 -17.76 0.58
N CYS A 5 4.17 -17.50 1.49
CA CYS A 5 3.97 -16.16 2.03
C CYS A 5 5.22 -15.65 2.76
N MET A 6 5.86 -16.50 3.58
CA MET A 6 7.04 -16.12 4.33
C MET A 6 8.31 -16.02 3.48
N SER A 7 8.46 -16.84 2.43
CA SER A 7 9.66 -16.80 1.58
C SER A 7 9.56 -15.76 0.46
N GLU A 8 8.41 -15.67 -0.19
CA GLU A 8 8.26 -14.89 -1.42
C GLU A 8 7.69 -13.49 -1.18
N LEU A 9 6.77 -13.33 -0.22
CA LEU A 9 6.07 -12.05 0.02
C LEU A 9 6.66 -11.26 1.19
N LEU A 10 6.88 -11.95 2.32
CA LEU A 10 7.31 -11.36 3.58
C LEU A 10 8.76 -11.71 3.92
N GLY A 11 9.50 -12.32 3.00
CA GLY A 11 10.90 -12.64 3.17
C GLY A 11 11.76 -11.38 3.17
N GLY A 12 12.88 -11.38 3.91
CA GLY A 12 13.75 -10.21 4.06
C GLY A 12 14.16 -9.56 2.73
N ARG A 13 14.57 -10.37 1.75
CA ARG A 13 14.92 -9.89 0.40
C ARG A 13 13.76 -9.13 -0.27
N THR A 14 12.54 -9.67 -0.23
CA THR A 14 11.37 -9.01 -0.81
C THR A 14 11.03 -7.74 -0.04
N LEU A 15 11.12 -7.76 1.29
CA LEU A 15 10.87 -6.57 2.12
C LEU A 15 11.89 -5.45 1.89
N ASP A 16 13.14 -5.79 1.58
CA ASP A 16 14.19 -4.83 1.21
C ASP A 16 13.89 -4.20 -0.16
N GLN A 17 13.47 -5.00 -1.14
CA GLN A 17 13.04 -4.49 -2.44
C GLN A 17 11.81 -3.58 -2.35
N LEU A 18 10.89 -3.87 -1.43
CA LEU A 18 9.67 -3.08 -1.20
C LEU A 18 9.88 -1.92 -0.21
N ARG A 19 11.09 -1.76 0.35
CA ARG A 19 11.43 -0.67 1.28
C ARG A 19 11.17 0.72 0.69
N PRO A 20 11.56 1.04 -0.56
CA PRO A 20 11.30 2.36 -1.14
C PRO A 20 9.81 2.71 -1.23
N LEU A 21 8.96 1.73 -1.55
CA LEU A 21 7.51 1.92 -1.63
C LEU A 21 6.92 2.29 -0.26
N ARG A 22 7.34 1.59 0.80
CA ARG A 22 6.92 1.91 2.17
C ARG A 22 7.37 3.30 2.60
N GLN A 23 8.61 3.68 2.29
CA GLN A 23 9.12 5.03 2.58
C GLN A 23 8.33 6.11 1.84
N GLN A 24 7.96 5.87 0.59
CA GLN A 24 7.14 6.81 -0.19
C GLN A 24 5.77 7.04 0.44
N GLU A 25 5.08 5.96 0.85
CA GLU A 25 3.78 6.08 1.53
C GLU A 25 3.89 6.75 2.90
N THR A 26 4.92 6.44 3.69
CA THR A 26 5.18 7.13 4.95
C THR A 26 5.40 8.64 4.73
N LEU A 27 6.20 9.02 3.73
CA LEU A 27 6.41 10.44 3.42
C LEU A 27 5.12 11.13 2.97
N ARG A 28 4.27 10.46 2.19
CA ARG A 28 2.96 10.99 1.78
C ARG A 28 2.07 11.24 3.00
N PHE A 29 2.00 10.28 3.92
CA PHE A 29 1.27 10.41 5.18
C PHE A 29 1.79 11.57 6.04
N LEU A 30 3.11 11.72 6.20
CA LEU A 30 3.68 12.82 6.96
C LEU A 30 3.35 14.20 6.35
N ARG A 31 3.40 14.32 5.02
CA ARG A 31 2.98 15.55 4.32
C ARG A 31 1.50 15.85 4.51
N LEU A 32 0.65 14.83 4.50
CA LEU A 32 -0.78 14.97 4.79
C LEU A 32 -1.00 15.51 6.20
N LEU A 33 -0.37 14.90 7.21
CA LEU A 33 -0.45 15.35 8.59
C LEU A 33 0.07 16.78 8.77
N GLN A 34 1.18 17.12 8.11
CA GLN A 34 1.71 18.49 8.12
C GLN A 34 0.66 19.47 7.60
N LYS A 35 0.09 19.20 6.43
CA LYS A 35 -0.94 20.06 5.81
C LYS A 35 -2.16 20.22 6.72
N LYS A 36 -2.66 19.13 7.30
CA LYS A 36 -3.81 19.17 8.23
C LYS A 36 -3.48 19.95 9.50
N GLY A 37 -2.26 19.82 10.02
CA GLY A 37 -1.76 20.58 11.16
C GLY A 37 -1.67 22.08 10.88
N GLU A 38 -1.15 22.47 9.72
CA GLU A 38 -1.11 23.87 9.26
C GLU A 38 -2.53 24.45 9.12
N ALA A 39 -3.48 23.64 8.65
CA ALA A 39 -4.89 24.00 8.55
C ALA A 39 -5.66 23.95 9.90
N ARG A 40 -5.01 23.50 10.98
CA ARG A 40 -5.61 23.28 12.32
C ARG A 40 -6.84 22.34 12.29
N GLU A 41 -6.82 21.36 11.39
CA GLU A 41 -7.84 20.34 11.31
C GLU A 41 -7.67 19.30 12.42
N VAL A 42 -8.78 18.80 12.97
CA VAL A 42 -8.76 17.64 13.86
C VAL A 42 -8.47 16.40 13.02
N VAL A 43 -7.53 15.57 13.48
CA VAL A 43 -7.12 14.35 12.78
C VAL A 43 -7.37 13.13 13.64
N ASP A 44 -8.14 12.18 13.11
CA ASP A 44 -8.14 10.81 13.62
C ASP A 44 -6.89 10.09 13.10
N VAL A 45 -5.89 9.95 13.95
CA VAL A 45 -4.62 9.31 13.56
C VAL A 45 -4.81 7.81 13.30
N GLY A 46 -5.79 7.17 13.95
CA GLY A 46 -6.08 5.75 13.73
C GLY A 46 -6.59 5.49 12.32
N ASP A 47 -7.53 6.32 11.85
CA ASP A 47 -8.08 6.23 10.49
C ASP A 47 -7.03 6.54 9.41
N GLU A 48 -6.19 7.56 9.64
CA GLU A 48 -5.10 7.90 8.72
C GLU A 48 -4.02 6.80 8.65
N LEU A 49 -3.73 6.14 9.78
CA LEU A 49 -2.82 4.99 9.82
C LEU A 49 -3.41 3.75 9.14
N LEU A 50 -4.72 3.54 9.27
CA LEU A 50 -5.44 2.48 8.55
C LEU A 50 -5.33 2.70 7.04
N THR A 51 -5.55 3.94 6.59
CA THR A 51 -5.37 4.35 5.19
C THR A 51 -3.94 4.15 4.71
N LEU A 52 -2.94 4.56 5.49
CA LEU A 52 -1.52 4.34 5.19
C LEU A 52 -1.21 2.85 5.02
N THR A 53 -1.69 2.01 5.94
CA THR A 53 -1.44 0.55 5.91
C THR A 53 -2.06 -0.09 4.67
N ASN A 54 -3.29 0.29 4.31
CA ASN A 54 -3.97 -0.19 3.12
C ASN A 54 -3.22 0.22 1.83
N ASN A 55 -2.73 1.46 1.76
CA ASN A 55 -1.96 1.94 0.61
C ASN A 55 -0.64 1.18 0.47
N ILE A 56 0.07 0.94 1.57
CA ILE A 56 1.31 0.16 1.59
C ILE A 56 1.05 -1.27 1.10
N ILE A 57 0.07 -1.97 1.68
CA ILE A 57 -0.23 -3.36 1.34
C ILE A 57 -0.63 -3.48 -0.13
N THR A 58 -1.54 -2.62 -0.60
CA THR A 58 -2.00 -2.62 -1.99
C THR A 58 -0.84 -2.41 -2.95
N ARG A 59 0.03 -1.42 -2.71
CA ARG A 59 1.22 -1.18 -3.55
C ARG A 59 2.25 -2.30 -3.49
N MET A 60 2.44 -2.93 -2.33
CA MET A 60 3.33 -4.07 -2.18
C MET A 60 2.83 -5.28 -2.97
N ILE A 61 1.52 -5.54 -2.97
CA ILE A 61 0.91 -6.61 -3.78
C ILE A 61 1.03 -6.29 -5.28
N MET A 62 0.74 -5.05 -5.69
CA MET A 62 0.78 -4.65 -7.09
C MET A 62 2.20 -4.52 -7.67
N ARG A 63 3.25 -4.56 -6.83
CA ARG A 63 4.67 -4.35 -7.20
C ARG A 63 4.91 -3.09 -8.05
N LYS A 64 4.00 -2.13 -8.02
CA LYS A 64 4.03 -0.89 -8.80
C LYS A 64 3.68 0.31 -7.92
N THR A 65 4.23 1.45 -8.31
CA THR A 65 3.90 2.76 -7.78
C THR A 65 2.54 3.17 -8.34
N CYS A 66 1.43 2.82 -7.68
CA CYS A 66 0.11 3.30 -8.10
C CYS A 66 0.10 4.83 -8.15
N SER A 67 -0.07 5.42 -9.33
CA SER A 67 -0.28 6.85 -9.53
C SER A 67 -1.76 7.02 -9.85
N GLU A 68 -2.44 7.96 -9.19
CA GLU A 68 -3.89 8.20 -9.25
C GLU A 68 -4.45 8.46 -10.67
N ASN A 69 -4.43 7.44 -11.53
CA ASN A 69 -4.78 7.48 -12.94
C ASN A 69 -5.81 6.36 -13.19
N ASP A 70 -6.69 6.52 -14.18
CA ASP A 70 -7.71 5.50 -14.53
C ASP A 70 -7.11 4.12 -14.86
N SER A 71 -5.85 4.07 -15.28
CA SER A 71 -5.10 2.81 -15.50
C SER A 71 -5.01 1.95 -14.23
N ASP A 72 -4.95 2.58 -13.07
CA ASP A 72 -4.73 1.91 -11.79
C ASP A 72 -5.99 1.19 -11.32
N VAL A 73 -7.17 1.73 -11.63
CA VAL A 73 -8.46 1.11 -11.27
C VAL A 73 -8.67 -0.20 -12.03
N GLU A 74 -8.33 -0.22 -13.32
CA GLU A 74 -8.40 -1.45 -14.13
C GLU A 74 -7.36 -2.48 -13.70
N ASP A 75 -6.15 -2.06 -13.34
CA ASP A 75 -5.11 -2.94 -12.80
C ASP A 75 -5.54 -3.55 -11.45
N ILE A 76 -6.17 -2.77 -10.57
CA ILE A 76 -6.75 -3.25 -9.29
C ILE A 76 -7.86 -4.28 -9.58
N ARG A 77 -8.79 -3.96 -10.50
CA ARG A 77 -9.91 -4.86 -10.84
C ARG A 77 -9.41 -6.19 -11.39
N LYS A 78 -8.41 -6.14 -12.27
CA LYS A 78 -7.77 -7.35 -12.82
C LYS A 78 -7.12 -8.17 -11.72
N MET A 79 -6.33 -7.54 -10.85
CA MET A 79 -5.68 -8.24 -9.75
C MET A 79 -6.68 -8.87 -8.77
N VAL A 80 -7.78 -8.19 -8.45
CA VAL A 80 -8.86 -8.76 -7.61
C VAL A 80 -9.45 -10.00 -8.27
N LYS A 81 -9.69 -9.95 -9.58
CA LYS A 81 -10.18 -11.09 -10.36
C LYS A 81 -9.18 -12.24 -10.36
N ASP A 82 -7.91 -11.98 -10.67
CA ASP A 82 -6.84 -12.98 -10.69
C ASP A 82 -6.66 -13.62 -9.29
N THR A 83 -6.79 -12.82 -8.21
CA THR A 83 -6.70 -13.31 -6.83
C THR A 83 -7.91 -14.18 -6.46
N ALA A 84 -9.12 -13.82 -6.90
CA ALA A 84 -10.32 -14.62 -6.69
C ALA A 84 -10.23 -15.98 -7.43
N GLU A 85 -9.77 -15.99 -8.68
CA GLU A 85 -9.54 -17.22 -9.46
C GLU A 85 -8.48 -18.13 -8.82
N LEU A 86 -7.44 -17.55 -8.22
CA LEU A 86 -6.41 -18.30 -7.49
C LEU A 86 -6.88 -18.83 -6.13
N ALA A 87 -7.88 -18.19 -5.52
CA ALA A 87 -8.46 -18.61 -4.25
C ALA A 87 -9.50 -19.75 -4.40
N GLY A 88 -9.99 -19.99 -5.62
CA GLY A 88 -11.00 -21.00 -5.96
C GLY A 88 -12.33 -20.39 -6.39
#